data_AF-A0A0S2ZYD8-F1
#
_entry.id   AF-A0A0S2ZYD8-F1
#
_cell.length_a   1.000
_cell.length_b   1.000
_cell.length_c   1.000
_cell.angle_alpha   90.00
_cell.angle_beta   90.00
_cell.angle_gamma   90.00
#
_symmetry.space_group_name_H-M   'P 1'
#
loop_
_entity.id
_entity.type
_entity.pdbx_description
1 polymer ?
#
loop_
_entity_poly.entity_id
_entity_poly.type
_entity_poly.pdbx_seq_one_letter_code
_entity_poly.pdbx_strand_id
1 'polypeptide(L)'
;VGLVGLVQSFADFIKLLSKSKISVYNIRSWISWVGVFLMVVVSVGLALLYSLVYNGLSDGNWLLWGLILVSLTGHALLAAGWGTYSKYALLGSLRVSFCSVMHEINFMCVCIFVGVVLSCYNVSPLEDNWWFLCWGFPWV
;
A
#
# COMPACT_ATOMS: atom_id res chain seq x y z
N VAL A 1 -3.55 -26.00 -17.02
CA VAL A 1 -2.26 -25.54 -16.46
C VAL A 1 -1.39 -25.08 -17.63
N GLY A 2 -1.32 -23.77 -17.88
CA GLY A 2 -0.54 -23.22 -19.00
C GLY A 2 0.96 -23.46 -18.83
N LEU A 3 1.72 -23.35 -19.92
CA LEU A 3 3.07 -23.91 -20.10
C LEU A 3 4.12 -23.61 -19.00
N VAL A 4 3.98 -22.55 -18.19
CA VAL A 4 4.85 -22.25 -17.03
C VAL A 4 4.07 -21.46 -15.95
N GLY A 5 2.78 -21.74 -15.73
CA GLY A 5 1.96 -21.01 -14.74
C GLY A 5 1.70 -19.52 -15.03
N LEU A 6 2.26 -18.96 -16.11
CA LEU A 6 2.12 -17.57 -16.52
C LEU A 6 0.65 -17.17 -16.81
N VAL A 7 -0.14 -18.14 -17.28
CA VAL A 7 -1.58 -17.96 -17.54
C VAL A 7 -2.43 -18.05 -16.26
N GLN A 8 -1.84 -18.40 -15.11
CA GLN A 8 -2.57 -18.63 -13.86
C GLN A 8 -3.27 -17.37 -13.35
N SER A 9 -2.58 -16.22 -13.29
CA SER A 9 -3.18 -14.96 -12.82
C SER A 9 -4.36 -14.51 -13.69
N PHE A 10 -4.26 -14.70 -15.01
CA PHE A 10 -5.36 -14.44 -15.94
C PHE A 10 -6.53 -15.42 -15.73
N ALA A 11 -6.25 -16.71 -15.51
CA ALA A 11 -7.27 -17.71 -15.25
C ALA A 11 -8.04 -17.43 -13.94
N ASP A 12 -7.36 -17.03 -12.86
CA ASP A 12 -8.00 -16.63 -11.61
C ASP A 12 -8.85 -15.35 -11.77
N PHE A 13 -8.39 -14.38 -12.57
CA PHE A 13 -9.18 -13.19 -12.90
C PHE A 13 -10.46 -13.53 -13.69
N ILE A 14 -10.35 -14.33 -14.76
CA ILE A 14 -11.52 -14.77 -15.55
C ILE A 14 -12.47 -15.60 -14.69
N LYS A 15 -11.95 -16.43 -13.79
CA LYS A 15 -12.74 -17.21 -12.82
C LYS A 15 -13.52 -16.31 -11.86
N LEU A 16 -12.93 -15.22 -11.39
CA LEU A 16 -13.62 -14.23 -10.56
C LEU A 16 -14.69 -13.45 -11.34
N LEU A 17 -14.42 -13.10 -12.61
CA LEU A 17 -15.39 -12.42 -13.49
C LEU A 17 -16.60 -13.31 -13.83
N SER A 18 -16.36 -14.59 -14.11
CA SER A 18 -17.41 -15.54 -14.48
C SER A 18 -18.26 -15.98 -13.29
N LYS A 19 -17.80 -15.79 -12.05
CA LYS A 19 -18.56 -16.16 -10.86
C LYS A 19 -19.71 -15.17 -10.68
N SER A 20 -20.93 -15.62 -10.96
CA SER A 20 -22.12 -14.82 -10.75
C SER A 20 -22.21 -14.36 -9.29
N LYS A 21 -22.38 -13.05 -9.09
CA LYS A 21 -22.61 -12.49 -7.76
C LYS A 21 -24.01 -12.90 -7.31
N ILE A 22 -24.08 -13.99 -6.55
CA ILE A 22 -25.29 -14.41 -5.84
C ILE A 22 -25.50 -13.38 -4.71
N SER A 23 -26.28 -12.35 -5.03
CA SER A 23 -26.56 -11.17 -4.19
C SER A 23 -27.60 -11.51 -3.11
N VAL A 24 -27.32 -12.48 -2.25
CA VAL A 24 -28.32 -12.90 -1.26
C VAL A 24 -28.14 -12.18 0.08
N TYR A 25 -26.97 -11.60 0.38
CA TYR A 25 -26.70 -11.01 1.71
C TYR A 25 -25.68 -9.85 1.76
N ASN A 26 -25.61 -8.99 0.75
CA ASN A 26 -24.66 -7.87 0.76
C ASN A 26 -25.36 -6.52 0.63
N ILE A 27 -25.91 -6.04 1.75
CA ILE A 27 -26.00 -4.58 1.95
C ILE A 27 -24.55 -4.13 2.15
N ARG A 28 -23.78 -3.92 1.07
CA ARG A 28 -22.49 -3.24 1.19
C ARG A 28 -22.80 -1.77 1.35
N SER A 29 -22.36 -1.18 2.44
CA SER A 29 -22.51 0.27 2.61
C SER A 29 -21.66 1.00 1.57
N TRP A 30 -22.07 2.23 1.25
CA TRP A 30 -21.30 3.13 0.38
C TRP A 30 -19.86 3.33 0.90
N ILE A 31 -19.65 3.26 2.22
CA ILE A 31 -18.34 3.33 2.87
C ILE A 31 -17.41 2.18 2.44
N SER A 32 -17.93 0.96 2.23
CA SER A 32 -17.11 -0.18 1.78
C SER A 32 -16.61 0.03 0.36
N TRP A 33 -17.44 0.62 -0.50
CA TRP A 33 -17.07 0.94 -1.88
C TRP A 33 -15.98 2.01 -1.93
N VAL A 34 -16.12 3.07 -1.14
CA VAL A 34 -15.11 4.12 -1.02
C VAL A 34 -13.79 3.54 -0.49
N GLY A 35 -13.83 2.68 0.54
CA GLY A 35 -12.63 2.04 1.08
C GLY A 35 -11.88 1.19 0.04
N VAL A 36 -12.60 0.37 -0.75
CA VAL A 36 -11.98 -0.43 -1.82
C VAL A 36 -11.41 0.46 -2.92
N PHE A 37 -12.11 1.53 -3.32
CA PHE A 37 -11.59 2.49 -4.28
C PHE A 37 -10.30 3.17 -3.78
N LEU A 38 -10.28 3.56 -2.50
CA LEU A 38 -9.12 4.19 -1.89
C LEU A 38 -7.90 3.26 -1.88
N MET A 39 -8.09 1.95 -1.64
CA MET A 39 -6.99 0.98 -1.75
C MET A 39 -6.39 0.93 -3.16
N VAL A 40 -7.21 1.00 -4.20
CA VAL A 40 -6.74 1.02 -5.59
C VAL A 40 -6.00 2.34 -5.89
N VAL A 41 -6.50 3.47 -5.40
CA VAL A 41 -5.81 4.76 -5.56
C VAL A 41 -4.44 4.74 -4.90
N VAL A 42 -4.33 4.16 -3.69
CA VAL A 42 -3.03 4.08 -3.00
C VAL A 42 -2.07 3.14 -3.74
N SER A 43 -2.53 1.98 -4.23
CA SER A 43 -1.65 1.06 -4.96
C SER A 43 -1.13 1.66 -6.28
N VAL A 44 -1.99 2.35 -7.03
CA VAL A 44 -1.59 3.09 -8.22
C VAL A 44 -0.67 4.26 -7.86
N GLY A 45 -0.97 4.99 -6.78
CA GLY A 45 -0.14 6.09 -6.31
C GLY A 45 1.29 5.65 -5.97
N LEU A 46 1.46 4.52 -5.28
CA LEU A 46 2.78 3.97 -4.97
C LEU A 46 3.53 3.51 -6.24
N ALA A 47 2.82 2.92 -7.21
CA ALA A 47 3.43 2.52 -8.48
C ALA A 47 3.87 3.73 -9.32
N LEU A 48 3.06 4.78 -9.35
CA LEU A 48 3.41 6.06 -10.00
C LEU A 48 4.60 6.70 -9.31
N LEU A 49 4.63 6.68 -7.98
CA LEU A 49 5.77 7.16 -7.23
C LEU A 49 7.03 6.39 -7.70
N TYR A 50 7.03 5.07 -7.62
CA TYR A 50 8.19 4.28 -8.05
C TYR A 50 8.65 4.60 -9.50
N SER A 51 7.70 4.79 -10.42
CA SER A 51 8.01 5.15 -11.80
C SER A 51 8.67 6.53 -11.95
N LEU A 52 8.30 7.53 -11.14
CA LEU A 52 8.89 8.86 -11.21
C LEU A 52 10.36 8.87 -10.79
N VAL A 53 10.74 8.05 -9.79
CA VAL A 53 12.15 7.89 -9.38
C VAL A 53 12.98 7.35 -10.54
N TYR A 54 12.50 6.31 -11.22
CA TYR A 54 13.20 5.71 -12.35
C TYR A 54 13.38 6.67 -13.53
N ASN A 55 12.44 7.59 -13.72
CA ASN A 55 12.54 8.65 -14.74
C ASN A 55 13.42 9.83 -14.32
N GLY A 56 14.04 9.80 -13.13
CA GLY A 56 14.89 10.88 -12.60
C GLY A 56 14.12 12.13 -12.17
N LEU A 57 12.79 12.06 -12.09
CA LEU A 57 11.92 13.16 -11.63
C LEU A 57 11.70 13.04 -10.11
N SER A 58 12.79 12.94 -9.34
CA SER A 58 12.70 12.87 -7.89
C SER A 58 12.67 14.28 -7.27
N ASP A 59 11.50 14.66 -6.77
CA ASP A 59 11.37 15.85 -5.92
C ASP A 59 12.21 15.69 -4.63
N GLY A 60 12.72 16.80 -4.10
CA GLY A 60 13.52 16.81 -2.86
C GLY A 60 12.80 16.24 -1.62
N ASN A 61 11.48 16.08 -1.69
CA ASN A 61 10.60 15.58 -0.63
C ASN A 61 10.02 14.19 -0.93
N TRP A 62 10.72 13.39 -1.72
CA TRP A 62 10.26 12.08 -2.17
C TRP A 62 9.76 11.16 -1.04
N LEU A 63 10.56 11.00 0.01
CA LEU A 63 10.23 10.12 1.14
C LEU A 63 8.95 10.57 1.87
N LEU A 64 8.70 11.88 1.92
CA LEU A 64 7.51 12.47 2.53
C LEU A 64 6.24 12.16 1.70
N TRP A 65 6.33 12.17 0.36
CA TRP A 65 5.22 11.74 -0.50
C TRP A 65 4.88 10.27 -0.30
N GLY A 66 5.90 9.41 -0.14
CA GLY A 66 5.71 8.00 0.21
C GLY A 66 4.99 7.84 1.55
N LEU A 67 5.37 8.60 2.57
CA LEU A 67 4.72 8.60 3.90
C LEU A 67 3.23 8.93 3.81
N ILE A 68 2.86 9.96 3.05
CA ILE A 68 1.47 10.36 2.86
C ILE A 68 0.66 9.22 2.23
N LEU A 69 1.17 8.58 1.18
CA LEU A 69 0.47 7.45 0.54
C LEU A 69 0.33 6.23 1.45
N VAL A 70 1.37 5.88 2.20
CA VAL A 70 1.31 4.74 3.14
C VAL A 70 0.28 5.01 4.24
N SER A 71 0.20 6.24 4.76
CA SER A 71 -0.81 6.62 5.77
C SER A 71 -2.26 6.45 5.32
N LEU A 72 -2.52 6.59 4.01
CA LEU A 72 -3.85 6.40 3.44
C LEU A 72 -4.29 4.93 3.44
N THR A 73 -3.36 3.97 3.51
CA THR A 73 -3.68 2.53 3.51
C THR A 73 -4.48 2.11 4.75
N GLY A 74 -4.09 2.57 5.95
CA GLY A 74 -4.80 2.26 7.19
C GLY A 74 -6.25 2.76 7.17
N HIS A 75 -6.44 3.97 6.66
CA HIS A 75 -7.77 4.58 6.48
C HIS A 75 -8.62 3.80 5.47
N ALA A 76 -8.04 3.34 4.35
CA ALA A 76 -8.72 2.52 3.36
C ALA A 76 -9.19 1.18 3.95
N LEU A 77 -8.33 0.51 4.73
CA LEU A 77 -8.60 -0.77 5.39
C LEU A 77 -9.73 -0.66 6.41
N LEU A 78 -9.72 0.40 7.22
CA LEU A 78 -10.77 0.66 8.19
C LEU A 78 -12.13 0.91 7.50
N ALA A 79 -12.15 1.76 6.47
CA ALA A 79 -13.37 2.07 5.71
C ALA A 79 -13.95 0.83 5.02
N ALA A 80 -13.11 -0.01 4.40
CA ALA A 80 -13.54 -1.22 3.72
C ALA A 80 -14.24 -2.21 4.67
N GLY A 81 -13.71 -2.37 5.90
CA GLY A 81 -14.26 -3.26 6.91
C GLY A 81 -15.47 -2.71 7.63
N TRP A 82 -15.52 -1.41 7.94
CA TRP A 82 -16.71 -0.77 8.53
C TRP A 82 -17.95 -0.98 7.66
N GLY A 83 -17.80 -0.92 6.35
CA GLY A 83 -18.93 -1.06 5.44
C GLY A 83 -19.50 -2.46 5.28
N THR A 84 -18.92 -3.44 5.96
CA THR A 84 -19.50 -4.76 6.11
C THR A 84 -20.22 -4.82 7.45
N TYR A 85 -21.54 -5.01 7.45
CA TYR A 85 -22.39 -5.01 8.65
C TYR A 85 -22.20 -6.25 9.56
N SER A 86 -20.99 -6.82 9.61
CA SER A 86 -20.65 -7.97 10.45
C SER A 86 -19.60 -7.60 11.49
N LYS A 87 -19.85 -7.97 12.75
CA LYS A 87 -18.96 -7.66 13.88
C LYS A 87 -17.54 -8.23 13.67
N TYR A 88 -17.43 -9.43 13.07
CA TYR A 88 -16.14 -10.08 12.83
C TYR A 88 -15.30 -9.36 11.78
N ALA A 89 -15.90 -8.89 10.69
CA ALA A 89 -15.16 -8.17 9.66
C ALA A 89 -14.67 -6.80 10.17
N LEU A 90 -15.49 -6.08 10.95
CA LEU A 90 -15.10 -4.82 11.59
C LEU A 90 -13.92 -5.01 12.56
N LEU A 91 -13.97 -6.03 13.42
CA LEU A 91 -12.87 -6.34 14.35
C LEU A 91 -11.60 -6.76 13.59
N GLY A 92 -11.75 -7.49 12.49
CA GLY A 92 -10.64 -7.84 11.60
C GLY A 92 -10.00 -6.60 10.98
N SER A 93 -10.78 -5.69 10.39
CA SER A 93 -10.25 -4.46 9.78
C SER A 93 -9.61 -3.52 10.81
N LEU A 94 -10.14 -3.45 12.03
CA LEU A 94 -9.52 -2.68 13.11
C LEU A 94 -8.13 -3.21 13.45
N ARG A 95 -7.97 -4.53 13.58
CA ARG A 95 -6.65 -5.14 13.85
C ARG A 95 -5.65 -4.85 12.75
N VAL A 96 -6.06 -4.98 11.48
CA VAL A 96 -5.16 -4.72 10.34
C VAL A 96 -4.82 -3.24 10.24
N SER A 97 -5.77 -2.34 10.52
CA SER A 97 -5.52 -0.89 10.56
C SER A 97 -4.55 -0.51 11.67
N PHE A 98 -4.60 -1.13 12.86
CA PHE A 98 -3.59 -0.87 13.88
C PHE A 98 -2.21 -1.40 13.47
N CYS A 99 -2.14 -2.55 12.79
CA CYS A 99 -0.90 -3.06 12.24
C CYS A 99 -0.28 -2.09 11.22
N SER A 100 -1.11 -1.51 10.33
CA SER A 100 -0.61 -0.53 9.34
C SER A 100 -0.08 0.74 10.01
N VAL A 101 -0.76 1.26 11.04
CA VAL A 101 -0.30 2.44 11.79
C VAL A 101 1.04 2.16 12.49
N MET A 102 1.22 0.98 13.08
CA MET A 102 2.51 0.61 13.68
C MET A 102 3.63 0.57 12.62
N HIS A 103 3.32 0.11 11.40
CA HIS A 103 4.28 0.14 10.31
C HIS A 103 4.59 1.58 9.84
N GLU A 104 3.61 2.47 9.81
CA GLU A 104 3.80 3.89 9.48
C GLU A 104 4.78 4.57 10.44
N ILE A 105 4.68 4.30 11.74
CA ILE A 105 5.60 4.85 12.76
C ILE A 105 7.03 4.36 12.48
N ASN A 106 7.21 3.07 12.21
CA ASN A 106 8.54 2.54 11.87
C ASN A 106 9.10 3.20 10.59
N PHE A 107 8.26 3.38 9.57
CA PHE A 107 8.67 4.05 8.33
C PHE A 107 9.03 5.53 8.56
N MET A 108 8.31 6.23 9.44
CA MET A 108 8.68 7.58 9.87
C MET A 108 10.04 7.62 10.56
N CYS A 109 10.34 6.68 11.46
CA CYS A 109 11.65 6.59 12.10
C CYS A 109 12.78 6.45 11.09
N VAL A 110 12.60 5.59 10.08
CA VAL A 110 13.58 5.43 8.97
C VAL A 110 13.73 6.72 8.18
N CYS A 111 12.63 7.40 7.82
CA CYS A 111 12.68 8.67 7.09
C CYS A 111 13.44 9.75 7.86
N ILE A 112 13.23 9.86 9.18
CA ILE A 112 13.94 10.84 10.03
C ILE A 112 15.43 10.50 10.09
N PHE A 113 15.79 9.22 10.26
CA PHE A 113 17.19 8.80 10.27
C PHE A 113 17.90 9.18 8.97
N VAL A 114 17.29 8.88 7.83
CA VAL A 114 17.81 9.26 6.51
C VAL A 114 17.94 10.78 6.38
N GLY A 115 16.92 11.53 6.83
CA GLY A 115 16.94 12.99 6.83
C GLY A 115 18.08 13.59 7.65
N VAL A 116 18.44 13.00 8.79
CA VAL A 116 19.59 13.45 9.61
C VAL A 116 20.92 13.14 8.91
N VAL A 117 21.05 11.94 8.32
CA VAL A 117 22.32 11.50 7.71
C VAL A 117 22.61 12.24 6.41
N LEU A 118 21.62 12.41 5.55
CA LEU A 118 21.77 12.99 4.21
C LEU A 118 21.39 14.48 4.16
N SER A 119 20.83 15.03 5.24
CA SER A 119 20.28 16.40 5.31
C SER A 119 19.22 16.71 4.23
N CYS A 120 18.71 15.68 3.55
CA CYS A 120 17.77 15.74 2.44
C CYS A 120 16.80 14.56 2.51
N TYR A 121 15.60 14.72 1.95
CA TYR A 121 14.59 13.66 1.85
C TYR A 121 14.46 13.09 0.43
N ASN A 122 15.50 13.28 -0.40
CA ASN A 122 15.56 12.77 -1.77
C ASN A 122 16.14 11.35 -1.81
N VAL A 123 15.74 10.56 -2.81
CA VAL A 123 16.22 9.19 -3.07
C VAL A 123 17.51 9.17 -3.87
N SER A 124 17.78 10.18 -4.70
CA SER A 124 19.00 10.22 -5.53
C SER A 124 20.32 9.99 -4.75
N PRO A 125 20.58 10.63 -3.58
CA PRO A 125 21.82 10.36 -2.83
C PRO A 125 21.85 8.99 -2.14
N LEU A 126 20.71 8.28 -2.04
CA LEU A 126 20.67 6.91 -1.51
C LEU A 126 21.12 5.87 -2.52
N GLU A 127 20.92 6.11 -3.82
CA GLU A 127 21.30 5.17 -4.87
C GLU A 127 22.82 5.07 -5.02
N ASP A 128 23.53 6.18 -4.80
CA ASP A 128 24.99 6.26 -4.96
C ASP A 128 25.75 5.51 -3.83
N ASN A 129 25.16 5.37 -2.65
CA ASN A 129 25.79 4.72 -1.50
C ASN A 129 25.09 3.39 -1.15
N TRP A 130 25.59 2.31 -1.74
CA TRP A 130 25.12 0.95 -1.49
C TRP A 130 25.08 0.57 0.00
N TRP A 131 26.00 1.13 0.80
CA TRP A 131 26.07 0.90 2.24
C TRP A 131 24.85 1.43 3.00
N PHE A 132 24.30 2.59 2.60
CA PHE A 132 23.08 3.12 3.23
C PHE A 132 21.84 2.32 2.84
N LEU A 133 21.81 1.76 1.62
CA LEU A 133 20.76 0.85 1.16
C LEU A 133 20.75 -0.46 1.97
N CYS A 134 21.93 -1.00 2.30
CA CYS A 134 22.06 -2.18 3.15
C CYS A 134 21.69 -1.94 4.62
N TRP A 135 21.91 -0.75 5.16
CA TRP A 135 21.52 -0.39 6.53
C TRP A 135 20.06 0.08 6.63
N GLY A 136 19.54 0.67 5.56
CA GLY A 136 18.18 1.20 5.47
C GLY A 136 17.10 0.17 5.17
N PHE A 137 17.47 -1.07 4.84
CA PHE A 137 16.59 -2.23 4.93
C PHE A 137 16.74 -2.82 6.34
N PRO A 138 15.88 -2.47 7.31
CA PRO A 138 15.75 -3.33 8.47
C PRO A 138 15.27 -4.67 7.94
N TRP A 139 16.04 -5.72 8.26
CA TRP A 139 15.64 -7.10 8.10
C TRP A 139 14.36 -7.32 8.93
N VAL A 140 13.21 -7.05 8.32
CA VAL A 140 11.88 -7.48 8.77
C VAL A 140 11.57 -8.81 8.11
#